data_AF-A0A5R2MVN9-F1
#
_entry.id   AF-A0A5R2MVN9-F1
#
_cell.length_a   1.000
_cell.length_b   1.000
_cell.length_c   1.000
_cell.angle_alpha   90.00
_cell.angle_beta   90.00
_cell.angle_gamma   90.00
#
_symmetry.space_group_name_H-M   'P 1'
#
loop_
_entity.id
_entity.type
_entity.pdbx_description
1 polymer ?
#
loop_
_entity_poly.entity_id
_entity_poly.type
_entity_poly.pdbx_seq_one_letter_code
_entity_poly.pdbx_strand_id
1 'polypeptide(L)'
;FAQYVGAMGVSADDTIVVYDGPGFFSAPRAWWMFRVMGVFQTYILDGGFDGWKASGRPITAEPTKIAPSVFHADFDAGRVVGLADMRRIVDTGASQIADARGAGRFT
;
A
#
# COMPACT_ATOMS: atom_id res chain seq x y z
N PHE A 1 -9.32 -0.56 -8.72
CA PHE A 1 -8.77 0.28 -7.64
C PHE A 1 -9.67 1.48 -7.39
N ALA A 2 -9.74 2.43 -8.33
CA ALA A 2 -10.55 3.66 -8.24
C ALA A 2 -11.97 3.45 -7.70
N GLN A 3 -12.74 2.52 -8.26
CA GLN A 3 -14.10 2.22 -7.80
C GLN A 3 -14.17 1.85 -6.32
N TYR A 4 -13.26 1.01 -5.83
CA TYR A 4 -13.26 0.56 -4.43
C TYR A 4 -12.82 1.67 -3.48
N VAL A 5 -11.80 2.43 -3.85
CA VAL A 5 -11.30 3.54 -3.05
C VAL A 5 -12.32 4.68 -2.97
N GLY A 6 -12.94 5.03 -4.11
CA GLY A 6 -14.02 6.01 -4.15
C GLY A 6 -15.25 5.57 -3.35
N ALA A 7 -15.60 4.29 -3.36
CA ALA A 7 -16.68 3.75 -2.51
C ALA A 7 -16.37 3.89 -1.01
N MET A 8 -15.10 3.96 -0.61
CA MET A 8 -14.67 4.25 0.77
C MET A 8 -14.66 5.75 1.10
N GLY A 9 -15.02 6.62 0.15
CA GLY A 9 -15.03 8.08 0.32
C GLY A 9 -13.65 8.74 0.26
N VAL A 10 -12.63 8.03 -0.21
CA VAL A 10 -11.26 8.53 -0.32
C VAL A 10 -11.07 9.22 -1.68
N SER A 11 -10.50 10.42 -1.68
CA SER A 11 -10.09 11.20 -2.86
C SER A 11 -8.57 11.14 -3.06
N ALA A 12 -8.12 11.50 -4.26
CA ALA A 12 -6.69 11.66 -4.56
C ALA A 12 -6.06 12.88 -3.88
N ASP A 13 -6.88 13.85 -3.44
CA ASP A 13 -6.46 15.05 -2.73
C ASP A 13 -6.31 14.85 -1.21
N ASP A 14 -6.72 13.70 -0.69
CA ASP A 14 -6.70 13.42 0.74
C ASP A 14 -5.28 13.18 1.25
N THR A 15 -5.07 13.48 2.54
CA THR A 15 -3.95 12.92 3.29
C THR A 15 -4.31 11.51 3.74
N ILE A 16 -3.67 10.52 3.15
CA ILE A 16 -3.98 9.10 3.40
C ILE A 16 -2.94 8.54 4.38
N VAL A 17 -3.41 8.01 5.51
CA VAL A 17 -2.57 7.25 6.45
C VAL A 17 -3.07 5.81 6.47
N VAL A 18 -2.24 4.89 5.97
CA VAL A 18 -2.55 3.46 6.02
C VAL A 18 -1.90 2.81 7.23
N TYR A 19 -2.60 1.84 7.80
CA TYR A 19 -2.12 1.02 8.88
C TYR A 19 -2.77 -0.36 8.77
N ASP A 20 -2.19 -1.34 9.43
CA ASP A 20 -2.73 -2.68 9.54
C ASP A 20 -2.67 -3.18 10.98
N GLY A 21 -3.16 -4.40 11.15
CA GLY A 21 -3.20 -5.10 12.43
C GLY A 21 -1.85 -5.75 12.77
N PRO A 22 -1.87 -6.88 13.51
CA PRO A 22 -0.66 -7.48 14.03
C PRO A 22 0.37 -7.82 12.94
N GLY A 23 1.61 -7.41 13.18
CA GLY A 23 2.77 -7.88 12.41
C GLY A 23 3.10 -7.12 11.13
N PHE A 24 2.55 -5.93 10.90
CA PHE A 24 2.94 -4.98 9.82
C PHE A 24 3.22 -5.67 8.48
N PHE A 25 2.14 -6.06 7.80
CA PHE A 25 2.20 -7.00 6.69
C PHE A 25 1.61 -6.43 5.38
N SER A 26 0.43 -5.80 5.47
CA SER A 26 -0.35 -5.37 4.30
C SER A 26 -0.35 -3.84 4.11
N ALA A 27 -0.08 -3.04 5.14
CA ALA A 27 -0.03 -1.59 5.04
C ALA A 27 0.98 -1.10 3.99
N PRO A 28 2.21 -1.66 3.87
CA PRO A 28 3.13 -1.28 2.80
C PRO A 28 2.58 -1.53 1.39
N ARG A 29 1.77 -2.59 1.21
CA ARG A 29 1.13 -2.88 -0.08
C ARG A 29 0.07 -1.84 -0.40
N ALA A 30 -0.78 -1.47 0.56
CA ALA A 30 -1.78 -0.43 0.36
C ALA A 30 -1.12 0.92 0.03
N TRP A 31 -0.09 1.30 0.80
CA TRP A 31 0.74 2.48 0.54
C TRP A 31 1.32 2.50 -0.87
N TRP A 32 1.93 1.40 -1.31
CA TRP A 32 2.50 1.28 -2.65
C TRP A 32 1.41 1.41 -3.73
N MET A 33 0.24 0.80 -3.52
CA MET A 33 -0.87 0.86 -4.48
C MET A 33 -1.38 2.29 -4.68
N PHE A 34 -1.53 3.09 -3.61
CA PHE A 34 -1.89 4.50 -3.75
C PHE A 34 -0.85 5.29 -4.55
N ARG A 35 0.44 5.08 -4.27
CA ARG A 35 1.52 5.78 -4.98
C ARG A 35 1.65 5.38 -6.45
N VAL A 36 1.44 4.11 -6.76
CA VAL A 36 1.38 3.64 -8.16
C VAL A 36 0.16 4.18 -8.89
N MET A 37 -0.88 4.60 -8.17
CA MET A 37 -2.09 5.23 -8.71
C MET A 37 -2.06 6.76 -8.62
N GLY A 38 -0.88 7.36 -8.39
CA GLY A 38 -0.65 8.81 -8.48
C GLY A 38 -0.77 9.58 -7.17
N VAL A 39 -1.11 8.93 -6.04
CA VAL A 39 -1.32 9.61 -4.76
C VAL A 39 -0.08 9.53 -3.88
N PHE A 40 0.67 10.63 -3.78
CA PHE A 40 1.94 10.68 -3.03
C PHE A 40 1.79 11.12 -1.57
N GLN A 41 0.68 11.80 -1.23
CA GLN A 41 0.28 12.14 0.14
C GLN A 41 -0.27 10.91 0.86
N THR A 42 0.48 9.82 0.80
CA THR A 42 0.17 8.54 1.44
C THR A 42 1.31 8.14 2.36
N TYR A 43 0.96 7.87 3.61
CA TYR A 43 1.85 7.59 4.72
C TYR A 43 1.49 6.27 5.37
N ILE A 44 2.45 5.67 6.05
CA ILE A 44 2.20 4.51 6.89
C ILE A 44 2.30 4.95 8.35
N LEU A 45 1.34 4.51 9.18
CA LEU A 45 1.41 4.70 10.62
C LEU A 45 2.52 3.82 11.21
N ASP A 46 3.60 4.45 11.68
CA ASP A 46 4.67 3.74 12.37
C ASP A 46 4.16 3.06 13.65
N GLY A 47 4.58 1.82 13.87
CA GLY A 47 4.06 0.93 14.91
C GLY A 47 2.67 0.33 14.64
N GLY A 48 1.98 0.74 13.57
CA GLY A 48 0.67 0.20 13.17
C GLY A 48 -0.40 0.34 14.26
N PHE A 49 -1.43 -0.52 14.20
CA PHE A 49 -2.52 -0.49 15.18
C PHE A 49 -2.07 -0.89 16.59
N ASP A 50 -1.11 -1.80 16.71
CA ASP A 50 -0.61 -2.25 18.01
C ASP A 50 0.20 -1.16 18.72
N GLY A 51 1.06 -0.44 18.00
CA GLY A 51 1.77 0.72 18.54
C GLY A 51 0.84 1.87 18.93
N TRP A 52 -0.23 2.09 18.16
CA TRP A 52 -1.27 3.07 18.49
C TRP A 52 -1.94 2.76 19.84
N LYS A 53 -2.36 1.50 20.04
CA LYS A 53 -2.95 1.02 21.30
C LYS A 53 -1.95 1.09 22.45
N ALA A 54 -0.71 0.64 22.24
CA ALA A 54 0.34 0.66 23.27
C ALA A 54 0.66 2.08 23.74
N SER A 55 0.47 3.07 22.87
CA SER A 55 0.63 4.50 23.19
C SER A 55 -0.57 5.10 23.93
N GLY A 56 -1.59 4.32 24.30
CA GLY A 56 -2.79 4.78 25.01
C GLY A 56 -3.68 5.71 24.18
N ARG A 57 -3.61 5.64 22.85
CA ARG A 57 -4.38 6.52 21.96
C ARG A 57 -5.82 6.04 21.79
N PRO A 58 -6.78 6.95 21.54
CA PRO A 58 -8.20 6.59 21.38
C PRO A 58 -8.43 5.60 20.24
N ILE A 59 -9.39 4.69 20.44
CA ILE A 59 -9.88 3.75 19.44
C ILE A 59 -11.41 3.73 19.45
N THR A 60 -12.01 3.26 18.36
CA THR A 60 -13.46 3.08 18.24
C THR A 60 -13.77 1.75 17.57
N ALA A 61 -14.88 1.13 17.99
CA ALA A 61 -15.50 -0.01 17.30
C ALA A 61 -16.71 0.42 16.44
N GLU A 62 -17.12 1.69 16.55
CA GLU A 62 -18.27 2.22 15.81
C GLU A 62 -17.96 2.31 14.31
N PRO A 63 -18.88 1.84 13.43
CA PRO A 63 -18.70 1.98 11.99
C PRO A 63 -18.65 3.45 11.56
N THR A 64 -17.67 3.80 10.72
CA THR A 64 -17.59 5.12 10.09
C THR A 64 -18.65 5.27 9.01
N LYS A 65 -19.46 6.33 9.08
CA LYS A 65 -20.35 6.72 7.97
C LYS A 65 -19.53 7.42 6.90
N ILE A 66 -19.51 6.84 5.71
CA ILE A 66 -18.74 7.32 4.57
C ILE A 66 -19.67 7.81 3.45
N ALA A 67 -19.34 8.96 2.87
CA ALA A 67 -19.94 9.42 1.63
C ALA A 67 -19.01 9.03 0.48
N PRO A 68 -19.48 8.27 -0.53
CA PRO A 68 -18.65 7.91 -1.67
C PRO A 68 -18.11 9.14 -2.41
N SER A 69 -16.91 9.01 -2.95
CA SER A 69 -16.23 10.00 -3.77
C SER A 69 -15.87 9.40 -5.13
N VAL A 70 -15.58 10.28 -6.11
CA VAL A 70 -14.94 9.84 -7.35
C VAL A 70 -13.44 9.83 -7.12
N PHE A 71 -12.80 8.68 -7.36
CA PHE A 71 -11.34 8.57 -7.28
C PHE A 71 -10.75 8.55 -8.69
N HIS A 72 -9.95 9.57 -9.01
CA HIS A 72 -9.18 9.61 -10.26
C HIS A 72 -7.81 8.99 -10.03
N ALA A 73 -7.60 7.79 -10.58
CA ALA A 73 -6.31 7.11 -10.52
C ALA A 73 -5.43 7.53 -11.71
N ASP A 74 -4.17 7.84 -11.43
CA ASP A 74 -3.12 8.05 -12.43
C ASP A 74 -2.08 6.94 -12.32
N PHE A 75 -2.25 5.89 -13.13
CA PHE A 75 -1.46 4.67 -13.00
C PHE A 75 -0.07 4.81 -13.64
N ASP A 76 0.97 4.73 -12.81
CA ASP A 76 2.37 4.75 -13.25
C ASP A 76 2.88 3.31 -13.52
N ALA A 77 2.81 2.91 -14.78
CA ALA A 77 3.31 1.61 -15.25
C ALA A 77 4.83 1.43 -15.04
N GLY A 78 5.60 2.53 -14.95
CA GLY A 78 7.06 2.49 -14.73
C GLY A 78 7.46 1.98 -13.35
N ARG A 79 6.50 1.89 -12.41
CA ARG A 79 6.69 1.33 -11.07
C ARG A 79 6.44 -0.18 -10.98
N VAL A 80 6.09 -0.82 -12.11
CA VAL A 80 5.78 -2.25 -12.18
C VAL A 80 6.65 -2.89 -13.24
N VAL A 81 7.37 -3.95 -12.85
CA VAL A 81 8.15 -4.75 -13.80
C VAL A 81 7.30 -5.91 -14.30
N GLY A 82 7.05 -5.94 -15.62
CA GLY A 82 6.36 -7.05 -16.28
C GLY A 82 7.24 -8.29 -16.42
N LEU A 83 6.62 -9.45 -16.70
CA LEU A 83 7.34 -10.72 -16.78
C LEU A 83 8.46 -10.74 -17.83
N ALA A 84 8.25 -10.12 -18.99
CA ALA A 84 9.27 -10.06 -20.04
C ALA A 84 10.50 -9.27 -19.61
N ASP A 85 10.31 -8.11 -18.96
CA ASP A 85 11.41 -7.32 -18.39
C ASP A 85 12.10 -8.03 -17.24
N MET A 86 11.33 -8.72 -16.39
CA MET A 86 11.86 -9.55 -15.32
C MET A 86 12.79 -10.62 -15.87
N ARG A 87 12.38 -11.30 -16.97
CA ARG A 87 13.20 -12.31 -17.63
C ARG A 87 14.51 -11.71 -18.17
N ARG A 88 14.44 -10.55 -18.82
CA ARG A 88 15.62 -9.83 -19.30
C ARG A 88 16.57 -9.45 -18.16
N ILE A 89 16.07 -8.99 -17.01
CA ILE A 89 16.89 -8.68 -15.83
C ILE A 89 17.65 -9.93 -15.36
N VAL A 90 16.99 -11.09 -15.31
CA VAL A 90 17.62 -12.36 -14.96
C VAL A 90 18.71 -12.75 -15.96
N ASP A 91 18.42 -12.66 -17.26
CA ASP A 91 19.35 -13.09 -18.31
C ASP A 91 20.59 -12.17 -18.42
N THR A 92 20.43 -10.87 -18.14
CA THR A 92 21.49 -9.85 -18.35
C THR A 92 22.20 -9.41 -17.06
N GLY A 93 21.60 -9.65 -15.89
CA GLY A 93 22.09 -9.10 -14.62
C GLY A 93 21.97 -7.58 -14.53
N ALA A 94 21.11 -6.94 -15.33
CA ALA A 94 21.01 -5.48 -15.42
C ALA A 94 20.51 -4.79 -14.13
N SER A 95 19.96 -5.53 -13.17
CA SER A 95 19.47 -5.01 -11.89
C SER A 95 19.44 -6.11 -10.82
N GLN A 96 19.52 -5.70 -9.56
CA GLN A 96 19.35 -6.61 -8.43
C GLN A 96 17.87 -6.95 -8.22
N ILE A 97 17.59 -8.17 -7.76
CA ILE A 97 16.25 -8.68 -7.49
C ILE A 97 16.19 -9.06 -6.00
N ALA A 98 15.27 -8.43 -5.26
CA ALA A 98 15.03 -8.73 -3.86
C ALA A 98 13.80 -9.63 -3.71
N ASP A 99 13.95 -10.73 -2.97
CA ASP A 99 12.84 -11.62 -2.61
C ASP A 99 12.49 -11.42 -1.13
N ALA A 100 11.24 -11.01 -0.86
CA ALA A 100 10.76 -10.73 0.49
C ALA A 100 10.15 -11.96 1.19
N ARG A 101 10.21 -13.16 0.59
CA ARG A 101 9.72 -14.38 1.23
C ARG A 101 10.64 -14.79 2.39
N GLY A 102 10.06 -15.47 3.40
CA GLY A 102 10.85 -16.05 4.48
C GLY A 102 11.87 -17.07 3.95
N ALA A 103 13.02 -17.20 4.63
CA ALA A 103 14.18 -17.95 4.16
C ALA A 103 13.86 -19.38 3.68
N GLY A 104 13.03 -20.12 4.42
CA GLY A 104 12.64 -21.49 4.05
C GLY A 104 11.79 -21.62 2.77
N ARG A 105 11.30 -20.51 2.20
CA ARG A 105 10.64 -20.48 0.88
C ARG A 105 11.59 -20.04 -0.24
N PHE A 106 12.75 -19.50 0.11
CA PHE A 106 13.73 -18.97 -0.84
C PHE A 106 14.75 -20.03 -1.25
N THR A 107 15.12 -20.91 -0.31
CA THR A 107 16.04 -22.05 -0.52
C THR A 107 15.44 -23.13 -1.37
#